data_AF-A0A379WNP3-F1
#
_entry.id   AF-A0A379WNP3-F1
#
_cell.length_a   1.000
_cell.length_b   1.000
_cell.length_c   1.000
_cell.angle_alpha   90.00
_cell.angle_beta   90.00
_cell.angle_gamma   90.00
#
_symmetry.space_group_name_H-M   'P 1'
#
loop_
_entity.id
_entity.type
_entity.pdbx_description
1 polymer ?
#
loop_
_entity_poly.entity_id
_entity_poly.type
_entity_poly.pdbx_seq_one_letter_code
_entity_poly.pdbx_strand_id
1 'polypeptide(L)'
;MPAGMAIARRSANPIMLTLNQVAYRWPDAAADCLHAISLELRDGEWLALTGDNGAGKSTLLRIMAGLLSPTSGSVTLNEEPIAQLKNRQRAAAIGVLFQEAENQIFHSNVAQESLLG
;
A
#
# COMPACT_ATOMS: atom_id res chain seq x y z
N MET A 1 12.28 19.67 -1.12
CA MET A 1 12.95 18.43 -0.70
C MET A 1 12.30 17.27 -1.45
N PRO A 2 12.95 16.58 -2.41
CA PRO A 2 12.29 15.47 -3.09
C PRO A 2 12.39 14.18 -2.25
N ALA A 3 11.36 13.34 -2.35
CA ALA A 3 11.20 12.09 -1.59
C ALA A 3 12.34 11.10 -1.85
N GLY A 4 12.86 10.52 -0.75
CA GLY A 4 14.01 9.63 -0.73
C GLY A 4 13.77 8.30 -1.46
N MET A 5 14.77 7.91 -2.24
CA MET A 5 14.87 6.67 -3.01
C MET A 5 15.11 5.47 -2.08
N ALA A 6 14.21 4.48 -2.10
CA ALA A 6 14.38 3.23 -1.35
C ALA A 6 15.34 2.27 -2.09
N ILE A 7 16.27 1.68 -1.35
CA ILE A 7 17.25 0.70 -1.85
C ILE A 7 16.73 -0.70 -1.50
N ALA A 8 16.24 -1.42 -2.50
CA ALA A 8 15.83 -2.83 -2.42
C ALA A 8 17.02 -3.78 -2.68
N ARG A 9 17.26 -4.75 -1.80
CA ARG A 9 18.24 -5.84 -2.03
C ARG A 9 17.62 -6.89 -2.95
N ARG A 10 18.32 -7.25 -4.03
CA ARG A 10 17.84 -8.21 -5.04
C ARG A 10 17.69 -9.63 -4.45
N SER A 11 16.46 -10.04 -4.15
CA SER A 11 16.08 -11.39 -3.71
C SER A 11 15.58 -12.25 -4.89
N ALA A 12 15.79 -13.56 -4.83
CA ALA A 12 15.30 -14.55 -5.82
C ALA A 12 13.80 -14.84 -5.70
N ASN A 13 13.12 -14.23 -4.73
CA ASN A 13 11.71 -14.45 -4.46
C ASN A 13 10.80 -13.80 -5.54
N PRO A 14 9.60 -14.35 -5.77
CA PRO A 14 8.66 -13.81 -6.75
C PRO A 14 8.25 -12.38 -6.39
N ILE A 15 7.90 -11.59 -7.42
CA ILE A 15 7.35 -10.25 -7.23
C ILE A 15 5.91 -10.42 -6.73
N MET A 16 5.63 -9.89 -5.55
CA MET A 16 4.31 -9.95 -4.94
C MET A 16 3.47 -8.72 -5.32
N LEU A 17 4.09 -7.53 -5.35
CA LEU A 17 3.39 -6.28 -5.64
C LEU A 17 4.19 -5.44 -6.65
N THR A 18 3.52 -4.93 -7.68
CA THR A 18 4.12 -4.00 -8.64
C THR A 18 3.27 -2.73 -8.71
N LEU A 19 3.94 -1.58 -8.61
CA LEU A 19 3.40 -0.27 -8.95
C LEU A 19 4.06 0.17 -10.24
N ASN A 20 3.25 0.53 -11.23
CA ASN A 20 3.74 1.03 -12.50
C ASN A 20 3.21 2.45 -12.75
N GLN A 21 4.09 3.45 -12.63
CA GLN A 21 3.82 4.86 -12.91
C GLN A 21 2.57 5.37 -12.17
N VAL A 22 2.43 4.96 -10.91
CA VAL A 22 1.29 5.32 -10.05
C VAL A 22 1.33 6.80 -9.73
N ALA A 23 0.34 7.54 -10.20
CA ALA A 23 0.07 8.90 -9.78
C ALA A 23 -1.29 8.99 -9.10
N TYR A 24 -1.43 9.94 -8.18
CA TYR A 24 -2.68 10.16 -7.50
C TYR A 24 -2.87 11.63 -7.15
N ARG A 25 -4.07 12.13 -7.42
CA ARG A 25 -4.54 13.46 -7.04
C ARG A 25 -5.83 13.31 -6.25
N TRP A 26 -5.90 13.97 -5.09
CA TRP A 26 -7.15 14.09 -4.35
C TRP A 26 -8.16 14.92 -5.16
N PRO A 27 -9.47 14.66 -5.03
CA PRO A 27 -10.49 15.55 -5.59
C PRO A 27 -10.22 17.00 -5.15
N ASP A 28 -10.38 17.93 -6.09
CA ASP A 28 -10.21 19.37 -5.90
C ASP A 28 -8.79 19.86 -5.55
N ALA A 29 -7.79 18.98 -5.51
CA ALA A 29 -6.41 19.39 -5.32
C ALA A 29 -5.81 19.99 -6.61
N ALA A 30 -5.05 21.07 -6.46
CA ALA A 30 -4.38 21.74 -7.58
C ALA A 30 -3.19 20.96 -8.16
N ALA A 31 -2.61 20.05 -7.37
CA ALA A 31 -1.42 19.27 -7.73
C ALA A 31 -1.55 17.81 -7.29
N ASP A 32 -0.82 16.91 -7.95
CA ASP A 32 -0.77 15.50 -7.56
C ASP A 32 -0.14 15.34 -6.17
N CYS A 33 -0.68 14.39 -5.41
CA CYS A 33 -0.13 13.94 -4.13
C CYS A 33 0.97 12.88 -4.35
N LEU A 34 0.87 12.07 -5.42
CA LEU A 34 1.87 11.10 -5.84
C LEU A 34 2.21 11.31 -7.31
N HIS A 35 3.49 11.27 -7.65
CA HIS A 35 3.99 11.55 -8.99
C HIS A 35 4.65 10.30 -9.59
N ALA A 36 3.93 9.57 -10.43
CA ALA A 36 4.45 8.50 -11.28
C ALA A 36 5.40 7.49 -10.57
N ILE A 37 4.97 7.00 -9.41
CA ILE A 37 5.74 6.06 -8.59
C ILE A 37 5.77 4.68 -9.25
N SER A 38 6.98 4.16 -9.49
CA SER A 38 7.21 2.78 -9.89
C SER A 38 8.06 2.07 -8.85
N LEU A 39 7.59 0.93 -8.37
CA LEU A 39 8.34 0.04 -7.47
C LEU A 39 7.85 -1.41 -7.61
N GLU A 40 8.72 -2.35 -7.26
CA GLU A 40 8.39 -3.76 -7.10
C GLU A 40 8.70 -4.16 -5.66
N LEU A 41 7.82 -4.94 -5.05
CA LEU A 41 8.04 -5.57 -3.75
C LEU A 41 8.01 -7.08 -3.93
N ARG A 42 9.07 -7.75 -3.53
CA ARG A 42 9.19 -9.21 -3.59
C ARG A 42 8.69 -9.86 -2.31
N ASP A 43 8.33 -11.14 -2.43
CA ASP A 43 7.99 -11.93 -1.25
C ASP A 43 9.17 -11.96 -0.24
N GLY A 44 8.86 -11.76 1.03
CA GLY A 44 9.83 -11.61 2.12
C GLY A 44 10.61 -10.29 2.14
N GLU A 45 10.34 -9.35 1.24
CA GLU A 45 11.01 -8.06 1.20
C GLU A 45 10.33 -7.03 2.13
N TRP A 46 11.15 -6.21 2.78
CA TRP A 46 10.71 -5.14 3.66
C TRP A 46 10.92 -3.79 2.98
N LEU A 47 9.85 -3.02 2.81
CA LEU A 47 9.89 -1.66 2.27
C LEU A 47 9.60 -0.65 3.38
N ALA A 48 10.56 0.24 3.64
CA ALA A 48 10.37 1.40 4.50
C ALA A 48 10.00 2.62 3.65
N LEU A 49 8.82 3.20 3.91
CA LEU A 49 8.40 4.47 3.30
C LEU A 49 8.78 5.64 4.21
N THR A 50 9.75 6.43 3.77
CA THR A 50 10.25 7.60 4.51
C THR A 50 9.91 8.91 3.79
N GLY A 51 9.73 9.99 4.55
CA GLY A 51 9.49 11.33 4.01
C GLY A 51 8.72 12.21 4.98
N ASP A 52 8.63 13.50 4.68
CA ASP A 52 7.96 14.49 5.54
C ASP A 52 6.45 14.23 5.68
N ASN A 53 5.84 14.81 6.70
CA ASN A 53 4.38 14.83 6.81
C ASN A 53 3.77 15.52 5.58
N GLY A 54 2.73 14.90 5.00
CA GLY A 54 2.12 15.35 3.75
C GLY A 54 2.78 14.84 2.46
N ALA A 55 3.92 14.13 2.53
CA ALA A 55 4.60 13.58 1.34
C ALA A 55 3.85 12.44 0.61
N GLY A 56 2.61 12.14 0.97
CA GLY A 56 1.79 11.12 0.30
C GLY A 56 1.99 9.68 0.77
N LYS A 57 2.80 9.42 1.82
CA LYS A 57 3.06 8.06 2.33
C LYS A 57 1.79 7.27 2.64
N SER A 58 0.87 7.84 3.41
CA SER A 58 -0.40 7.19 3.74
C SER A 58 -1.32 7.04 2.53
N THR A 59 -1.21 7.92 1.54
CA THR A 59 -1.91 7.78 0.25
C THR A 59 -1.36 6.59 -0.53
N LEU A 60 -0.04 6.46 -0.61
CA LEU A 60 0.64 5.34 -1.27
C LEU A 60 0.29 4.01 -0.60
N LEU A 61 0.32 3.92 0.73
CA LEU A 61 -0.10 2.71 1.47
C LEU A 61 -1.55 2.32 1.17
N ARG A 62 -2.47 3.28 1.11
CA ARG A 62 -3.87 3.01 0.76
C ARG A 62 -4.02 2.51 -0.68
N ILE A 63 -3.24 3.04 -1.62
CA ILE A 63 -3.23 2.55 -3.01
C ILE A 63 -2.66 1.14 -3.09
N MET A 64 -1.54 0.87 -2.41
CA MET A 64 -0.94 -0.47 -2.32
C MET A 64 -1.92 -1.50 -1.75
N ALA A 65 -2.77 -1.10 -0.79
CA ALA A 65 -3.80 -1.94 -0.21
C ALA A 65 -5.10 -2.06 -1.03
N GLY A 66 -5.20 -1.35 -2.16
CA GLY A 66 -6.41 -1.30 -2.97
C GLY A 66 -7.58 -0.58 -2.28
N LEU A 67 -7.30 0.30 -1.32
CA LEU A 67 -8.27 1.17 -0.66
C LEU A 67 -8.49 2.49 -1.41
N LEU A 68 -7.54 2.88 -2.25
CA LEU A 68 -7.64 4.00 -3.18
C LEU A 68 -7.23 3.53 -4.57
N SER A 69 -7.96 3.97 -5.59
CA SER A 69 -7.57 3.76 -6.98
C SER A 69 -6.62 4.88 -7.42
N PRO A 70 -5.50 4.57 -8.09
CA PRO A 70 -4.62 5.60 -8.63
C PRO A 70 -5.34 6.41 -9.72
N THR A 71 -4.98 7.68 -9.87
CA THR A 71 -5.51 8.54 -10.96
C THR A 71 -4.90 8.13 -12.30
N SER A 72 -3.66 7.63 -12.29
CA SER A 72 -3.00 7.04 -13.46
C SER A 72 -2.01 5.95 -13.04
N GLY A 73 -1.63 5.10 -13.99
CA GLY A 73 -0.75 3.95 -13.74
C GLY A 73 -1.52 2.72 -13.27
N SER A 74 -0.80 1.72 -12.77
CA SER A 74 -1.41 0.46 -12.32
C SER A 74 -0.75 -0.11 -11.08
N VAL A 75 -1.52 -0.94 -10.37
CA VAL A 75 -1.07 -1.73 -9.22
C VAL A 75 -1.48 -3.18 -9.47
N THR A 76 -0.53 -4.10 -9.40
CA THR A 76 -0.77 -5.54 -9.49
C THR A 76 -0.31 -6.23 -8.22
N LEU A 77 -1.07 -7.23 -7.78
CA LEU A 77 -0.78 -8.12 -6.67
C LEU A 77 -0.78 -9.55 -7.18
N ASN A 78 0.35 -10.25 -7.06
CA ASN A 78 0.56 -11.59 -7.62
C ASN A 78 0.16 -11.67 -9.11
N GLU A 79 0.65 -10.71 -9.91
CA GLU A 79 0.39 -10.56 -11.35
C GLU A 79 -1.06 -10.16 -11.72
N GLU A 80 -1.99 -10.11 -10.78
CA GLU A 80 -3.37 -9.69 -11.02
C GLU A 80 -3.58 -8.20 -10.68
N PRO A 81 -4.28 -7.41 -11.52
CA PRO A 81 -4.62 -6.03 -11.17
C PRO A 81 -5.41 -5.96 -9.86
N ILE A 82 -4.93 -5.15 -8.90
CA ILE A 82 -5.55 -5.09 -7.56
C ILE A 82 -7.01 -4.63 -7.60
N ALA A 83 -7.38 -3.87 -8.63
CA ALA A 83 -8.75 -3.40 -8.87
C ALA A 83 -9.71 -4.52 -9.30
N GLN A 84 -9.20 -5.65 -9.80
CA GLN A 84 -10.00 -6.81 -10.22
C GLN A 84 -10.21 -7.81 -9.07
N LEU A 85 -9.36 -7.75 -8.04
CA LEU A 85 -9.47 -8.60 -6.86
C LEU A 85 -10.69 -8.25 -6.01
N LYS A 86 -11.45 -9.28 -5.62
CA LYS A 86 -12.53 -9.14 -4.64
C LYS A 86 -11.93 -8.75 -3.28
N ASN A 87 -12.70 -8.03 -2.47
CA ASN A 87 -12.27 -7.61 -1.12
C ASN A 87 -11.67 -8.75 -0.28
N ARG A 88 -12.27 -9.95 -0.34
CA ARG A 88 -11.77 -11.13 0.38
C ARG A 88 -10.40 -11.60 -0.10
N GLN A 89 -10.14 -11.55 -1.40
CA GLN A 89 -8.84 -11.93 -1.98
C GLN A 89 -7.77 -10.91 -1.58
N ARG A 90 -8.09 -9.61 -1.61
CA ARG A 90 -7.18 -8.56 -1.13
C ARG A 90 -6.85 -8.71 0.35
N ALA A 91 -7.88 -8.90 1.19
CA ALA A 91 -7.72 -9.03 2.64
C ALA A 91 -6.89 -10.25 3.06
N ALA A 92 -6.91 -11.33 2.28
CA ALA A 92 -6.09 -12.52 2.53
C ALA A 92 -4.59 -12.30 2.24
N ALA A 93 -4.24 -11.31 1.42
CA ALA A 93 -2.88 -11.05 0.97
C ALA A 93 -2.28 -9.75 1.53
N ILE A 94 -3.12 -8.81 1.97
CA ILE A 94 -2.69 -7.49 2.46
C ILE A 94 -3.33 -7.21 3.82
N GLY A 95 -2.49 -7.13 4.85
CA GLY A 95 -2.83 -6.52 6.13
C GLY A 95 -2.34 -5.07 6.18
N VAL A 96 -3.14 -4.16 6.76
CA VAL A 96 -2.75 -2.76 6.97
C VAL A 96 -2.91 -2.42 8.44
N LEU A 97 -1.81 -2.05 9.09
CA LEU A 97 -1.80 -1.49 10.44
C LEU A 97 -1.69 0.03 10.33
N PHE A 98 -2.70 0.77 10.81
CA PHE A 98 -2.67 2.23 10.81
C PHE A 98 -1.94 2.78 12.03
N GLN A 99 -1.46 4.03 11.92
CA GLN A 99 -0.74 4.72 13.01
C GLN A 99 -1.61 4.91 14.28
N GLU A 100 -2.94 4.96 14.13
CA GLU A 100 -3.92 4.96 15.21
C GLU A 100 -4.58 3.58 15.30
N ALA A 101 -3.83 2.57 15.78
CA ALA A 101 -4.35 1.21 15.93
C ALA A 101 -5.60 1.13 16.83
N GLU A 102 -5.75 2.09 17.74
CA GLU A 102 -6.90 2.25 18.65
C GLU A 102 -8.25 2.49 17.94
N ASN A 103 -8.23 3.04 16.71
CA ASN A 103 -9.44 3.24 15.89
C ASN A 103 -9.81 2.01 15.03
N GLN A 104 -9.01 0.94 15.04
CA GLN A 104 -9.32 -0.33 14.38
C GLN A 104 -9.97 -1.37 15.31
N ILE A 105 -10.10 -1.07 16.61
CA ILE A 105 -10.65 -1.98 17.62
C ILE A 105 -12.16 -1.76 17.74
N PHE A 106 -12.96 -2.57 17.04
CA PHE A 106 -14.42 -2.65 17.26
C PHE A 106 -14.85 -3.73 18.27
N HIS A 107 -13.94 -4.20 19.14
CA HIS A 107 -14.31 -5.15 20.20
C HIS A 107 -13.54 -4.91 21.50
N SER A 108 -14.29 -4.77 22.60
CA SER A 108 -13.82 -4.37 23.93
C SER A 108 -13.12 -5.46 24.73
N ASN A 109 -12.63 -6.53 24.10
CA ASN A 109 -11.99 -7.62 24.86
C ASN A 109 -10.90 -8.37 24.08
N VAL A 110 -9.70 -8.37 24.67
CA VAL A 110 -8.43 -8.95 24.15
C VAL A 110 -8.52 -10.46 23.91
N ALA A 111 -9.46 -11.15 24.56
CA ALA A 111 -9.57 -12.62 24.48
C ALA A 111 -10.16 -13.15 23.16
N GLN A 112 -10.78 -12.32 22.31
CA GLN A 112 -11.39 -12.79 21.04
C GLN A 112 -10.50 -12.58 19.80
N GLU A 113 -9.37 -11.87 19.90
CA GLU A 113 -8.50 -11.55 18.76
C GLU A 113 -7.61 -12.74 18.33
N SER A 114 -7.42 -13.76 19.17
CA SER A 114 -6.52 -14.88 18.89
C SER A 114 -7.16 -16.08 18.17
N LEU A 115 -8.44 -16.01 17.77
CA LEU A 115 -9.19 -17.19 17.30
C LEU A 115 -9.62 -17.20 15.84
N LEU A 116 -9.12 -16.27 15.01
CA LEU A 116 -9.27 -16.34 13.56
C LEU A 116 -7.91 -16.12 12.88
N GLY A 117 -7.06 -17.14 13.03
CA GLY A 117 -6.05 -17.46 12.01
C GLY A 117 -6.67 -18.20 10.83
#